data_AF-A0A4D8PBE4-F1
#
_entry.id   AF-A0A4D8PBE4-F1
#
_cell.length_a   1.000
_cell.length_b   1.000
_cell.length_c   1.000
_cell.angle_alpha   90.00
_cell.angle_beta   90.00
_cell.angle_gamma   90.00
#
_symmetry.space_group_name_H-M   'P 1'
#
loop_
_entity.id
_entity.type
_entity.pdbx_description
1 polymer ?
#
loop_
_entity_poly.entity_id
_entity_poly.type
_entity_poly.pdbx_seq_one_letter_code
_entity_poly.pdbx_strand_id
1 'polypeptide(L)'
;MFLFANGRMLRIKGPFDGALDRMPDASGWGGVGSLVGGERFFQTDLGAARAVGTPMQKGEEQVFTLDPGRPGTQCVKSGGTVLLRKPADPALIPATLRAENRGATATLRWDKGATMPWPRELPMTDGTAVSVAGPDGRVRHSVTLRVVSAEVQGAELAVRLAGAGCATQAAVLLDPVRDSVAPLNLYLATDRGLYPTYRSGEAVTLVLQTNRDAHLYCYLRNTRGQLTPIYPPGPSASSLVEGHHTLTLAGDRMPVPLRAAERSGSLSADQEVRCFAAGRDLGADLPGRQDAFRPLSDEAAARLERTLASLKQTELVMAQVILRVE
;
A
#
# COMPACT_ATOMS: atom_id res chain seq x y z
N MET A 1 -10.53 -3.17 6.11
CA MET A 1 -10.99 -4.01 4.98
C MET A 1 -9.74 -4.40 4.24
N PHE A 2 -9.51 -5.69 4.03
CA PHE A 2 -8.28 -6.18 3.40
C PHE A 2 -8.62 -6.88 2.08
N LEU A 3 -7.90 -6.51 1.02
CA LEU A 3 -7.90 -7.19 -0.26
C LEU A 3 -6.78 -8.23 -0.25
N PHE A 4 -7.16 -9.50 -0.41
CA PHE A 4 -6.19 -10.60 -0.50
C PHE A 4 -5.75 -10.79 -1.96
N ALA A 5 -4.57 -11.40 -2.15
CA ALA A 5 -4.00 -11.68 -3.48
C ALA A 5 -4.92 -12.54 -4.37
N ASN A 6 -5.86 -13.28 -3.77
CA ASN A 6 -6.87 -14.07 -4.47
C ASN A 6 -8.15 -13.30 -4.84
N GLY A 7 -8.16 -11.96 -4.69
CA GLY A 7 -9.31 -11.12 -5.04
C GLY A 7 -10.45 -11.14 -4.02
N ARG A 8 -10.33 -11.87 -2.91
CA ARG A 8 -11.34 -11.85 -1.83
C ARG A 8 -11.17 -10.61 -0.97
N MET A 9 -12.30 -9.97 -0.63
CA MET A 9 -12.34 -8.91 0.35
C MET A 9 -12.82 -9.44 1.69
N LEU A 10 -12.07 -9.14 2.77
CA LEU A 10 -12.53 -9.39 4.13
C LEU A 10 -12.87 -8.05 4.80
N ARG A 11 -14.15 -7.90 5.11
CA ARG A 11 -14.66 -6.80 5.92
C ARG A 11 -14.61 -7.21 7.38
N ILE A 12 -13.49 -6.92 8.04
CA ILE A 12 -13.34 -7.11 9.47
C ILE A 12 -14.12 -6.00 10.18
N LYS A 13 -15.08 -6.36 11.03
CA LYS A 13 -15.75 -5.45 11.98
C LYS A 13 -15.17 -5.71 13.37
N GLY A 14 -14.55 -4.70 13.96
CA GLY A 14 -13.98 -4.75 15.32
C GLY A 14 -12.51 -5.20 15.37
N PRO A 15 -11.85 -5.04 16.53
CA PRO A 15 -10.46 -5.46 16.72
C PRO A 15 -10.37 -6.98 16.58
N PHE A 16 -9.58 -7.43 15.61
CA PHE A 16 -9.40 -8.85 15.30
C PHE A 16 -8.12 -9.35 15.97
N ASP A 17 -8.27 -10.11 17.05
CA ASP A 17 -7.20 -10.81 17.78
C ASP A 17 -7.31 -12.32 17.52
N GLY A 18 -7.01 -12.76 16.30
CA GLY A 18 -7.01 -14.18 15.94
C GLY A 18 -5.90 -14.52 14.95
N ALA A 19 -5.23 -15.66 15.16
CA ALA A 19 -4.28 -16.20 14.18
C ALA A 19 -5.03 -16.64 12.92
N LEU A 20 -4.54 -16.23 11.75
CA LEU A 20 -5.13 -16.49 10.43
C LEU A 20 -5.01 -17.96 9.96
N ASP A 21 -4.44 -18.84 10.79
CA ASP A 21 -3.98 -20.18 10.39
C ASP A 21 -5.00 -21.32 10.57
N ARG A 22 -6.30 -21.02 10.70
CA ARG A 22 -7.33 -22.08 10.71
C ARG A 22 -8.47 -21.77 9.76
N MET A 23 -8.25 -22.08 8.49
CA MET A 23 -9.32 -22.50 7.59
C MET A 23 -9.26 -24.04 7.50
N PRO A 24 -10.38 -24.77 7.64
CA PRO A 24 -10.40 -26.21 7.42
C PRO A 24 -10.14 -26.51 5.94
N ASP A 25 -9.36 -27.57 5.70
CA ASP A 25 -8.91 -28.04 4.41
C ASP A 25 -10.06 -28.29 3.41
N ALA A 26 -9.86 -27.82 2.18
CA ALA A 26 -10.37 -28.48 0.99
C ALA A 26 -9.20 -28.74 0.02
N SER A 27 -8.57 -29.89 0.25
CA SER A 27 -7.81 -30.73 -0.68
C SER A 27 -6.81 -30.06 -1.63
N GLY A 28 -5.54 -30.20 -1.25
CA GLY A 28 -4.61 -30.97 -2.09
C GLY A 28 -3.47 -30.23 -2.74
N TRP A 29 -2.69 -29.42 -2.04
CA TRP A 29 -1.37 -28.97 -2.53
C TRP A 29 -0.24 -29.41 -1.59
N GLY A 30 0.71 -30.15 -2.18
CA GLY A 30 1.94 -30.62 -1.56
C GLY A 30 2.80 -29.48 -1.04
N GLY A 31 3.56 -29.78 0.02
CA GLY A 31 4.22 -28.81 0.87
C GLY A 31 5.37 -28.01 0.25
N VAL A 32 5.93 -27.19 1.14
CA VAL A 32 6.93 -26.12 1.00
C VAL A 32 8.24 -26.54 0.28
N GLY A 33 8.41 -27.81 -0.09
CA GLY A 33 9.56 -28.30 -0.86
C GLY A 33 9.61 -27.87 -2.34
N SER A 34 8.51 -27.37 -2.90
CA SER A 34 8.47 -26.88 -4.30
C SER A 34 9.14 -25.52 -4.50
N LEU A 35 9.50 -24.80 -3.43
CA LEU A 35 10.09 -23.45 -3.52
C LEU A 35 11.61 -23.45 -3.73
N VAL A 36 12.27 -24.61 -3.67
CA VAL A 36 13.75 -24.69 -3.73
C VAL A 36 14.25 -25.52 -4.93
N GLY A 37 13.37 -26.18 -5.69
CA GLY A 37 13.78 -27.23 -6.65
C GLY A 37 13.30 -27.09 -8.09
N GLY A 38 13.01 -25.89 -8.59
CA GLY A 38 12.52 -25.67 -9.95
C GLY A 38 13.53 -24.92 -10.82
N GLU A 39 14.41 -25.65 -11.52
CA GLU A 39 15.29 -25.10 -12.57
C GLU A 39 14.47 -24.50 -13.72
N ARG A 40 14.09 -23.22 -13.62
CA ARG A 40 13.80 -22.34 -14.75
C ARG A 40 14.15 -20.89 -14.39
N PHE A 41 15.44 -20.64 -14.17
CA PHE A 41 15.97 -19.29 -14.07
C PHE A 41 16.06 -18.69 -15.48
N PHE A 42 15.21 -17.70 -15.76
CA PHE A 42 15.26 -16.93 -17.00
C PHE A 42 16.17 -15.70 -16.80
N GLN A 43 16.80 -15.22 -17.87
CA GLN A 43 17.70 -14.06 -17.85
C GLN A 43 17.06 -12.76 -17.30
N THR A 44 15.73 -12.71 -17.14
CA THR A 44 14.97 -11.64 -16.49
C THR A 44 15.12 -11.58 -14.96
N ASP A 45 15.52 -12.67 -14.29
CA ASP A 45 15.69 -12.71 -12.82
C ASP A 45 16.91 -11.92 -12.35
N LEU A 46 17.90 -11.72 -13.23
CA LEU A 46 19.07 -10.88 -12.96
C LEU A 46 18.74 -9.37 -12.95
N GLY A 47 17.61 -8.97 -13.55
CA GLY A 47 17.07 -7.61 -13.47
C GLY A 47 16.24 -7.41 -12.20
N ALA A 48 15.38 -8.38 -11.86
CA ALA A 48 14.54 -8.37 -10.68
C ALA A 48 15.35 -8.41 -9.37
N ALA A 49 16.41 -9.22 -9.30
CA ALA A 49 17.29 -9.27 -8.12
C ALA A 49 17.99 -7.92 -7.85
N ARG A 50 18.35 -7.16 -8.90
CA ARG A 50 18.91 -5.80 -8.74
C ARG A 50 17.85 -4.78 -8.34
N ALA A 51 16.62 -4.92 -8.85
CA ALA A 51 15.50 -4.05 -8.50
C ALA A 51 15.04 -4.24 -7.05
N VAL A 52 15.24 -5.42 -6.46
CA VAL A 52 14.91 -5.74 -5.06
C VAL A 52 16.04 -5.39 -4.08
N GLY A 53 17.30 -5.49 -4.50
CA GLY A 53 18.47 -5.20 -3.66
C GLY A 53 18.54 -3.77 -3.12
N THR A 54 18.32 -2.76 -3.98
CA THR A 54 18.42 -1.34 -3.58
C THR A 54 17.27 -0.91 -2.64
N PRO A 55 15.99 -1.27 -2.87
CA PRO A 55 14.91 -1.03 -1.93
C PRO A 55 15.10 -1.75 -0.59
N MET A 56 15.61 -2.99 -0.59
CA MET A 56 15.89 -3.71 0.65
C MET A 56 16.98 -3.03 1.48
N GLN A 57 18.07 -2.55 0.87
CA GLN A 57 19.09 -1.77 1.58
C GLN A 57 18.54 -0.48 2.19
N LYS A 58 17.66 0.24 1.46
CA LYS A 58 16.98 1.44 2.00
C LYS A 58 16.00 1.09 3.13
N GLY A 59 15.37 -0.09 3.06
CA GLY A 59 14.53 -0.65 4.12
C GLY A 59 15.33 -0.97 5.39
N GLU A 60 16.52 -1.55 5.24
CA GLU A 60 17.42 -1.91 6.36
C GLU A 60 17.80 -0.70 7.23
N GLU A 61 18.15 0.43 6.61
CA GLU A 61 18.47 1.66 7.36
C GLU A 61 17.26 2.21 8.14
N GLN A 62 16.07 2.14 7.54
CA GLN A 62 14.84 2.62 8.17
C GLN A 62 14.39 1.71 9.31
N VAL A 63 14.61 0.40 9.17
CA VAL A 63 14.16 -0.61 10.12
C VAL A 63 14.81 -0.47 11.48
N PHE A 64 16.06 0.01 11.57
CA PHE A 64 16.74 0.20 12.86
C PHE A 64 16.56 1.59 13.48
N THR A 65 15.78 2.48 12.85
CA THR A 65 15.39 3.76 13.46
C THR A 65 14.17 3.53 14.35
N LEU A 66 14.33 3.70 15.66
CA LEU A 66 13.27 3.50 16.64
C LEU A 66 12.23 4.64 16.57
N ASP A 67 10.96 4.30 16.80
CA ASP A 67 9.88 5.27 16.92
C ASP A 67 9.27 5.17 18.32
N PRO A 68 9.52 6.13 19.22
CA PRO A 68 8.97 6.08 20.58
C PRO A 68 7.44 6.25 20.59
N GLY A 69 6.83 6.70 19.48
CA GLY A 69 5.38 6.73 19.32
C GLY A 69 4.74 5.36 19.09
N ARG A 70 5.53 4.32 18.82
CA ARG A 70 5.02 2.96 18.58
C ARG A 70 5.17 2.07 19.81
N PRO A 71 4.09 1.47 20.33
CA PRO A 71 4.18 0.54 21.44
C PRO A 71 4.82 -0.80 21.01
N GLY A 72 5.25 -1.57 22.01
CA GLY A 72 5.64 -2.97 21.82
C GLY A 72 7.14 -3.18 21.59
N THR A 73 7.48 -4.32 20.98
CA THR A 73 8.87 -4.74 20.79
C THR A 73 9.49 -4.02 19.58
N GLN A 74 10.64 -3.38 19.79
CA GLN A 74 11.43 -2.76 18.73
C GLN A 74 12.88 -3.24 18.75
N CYS A 75 13.38 -3.69 17.61
CA CYS A 75 14.70 -4.22 17.44
C CYS A 75 15.73 -3.12 17.10
N VAL A 76 16.93 -3.26 17.63
CA VAL A 76 18.08 -2.40 17.34
C VAL A 76 19.27 -3.22 16.87
N LYS A 77 20.12 -2.61 16.02
CA LYS A 77 21.35 -3.24 15.54
C LYS A 77 22.40 -3.30 16.65
N SER A 78 23.00 -4.46 16.87
CA SER A 78 24.14 -4.62 17.77
C SER A 78 25.33 -3.77 17.33
N GLY A 79 25.93 -3.01 18.25
CA GLY A 79 27.18 -2.27 18.02
C GLY A 79 27.05 -0.98 17.19
N GLY A 80 25.83 -0.58 16.79
CA GLY A 80 25.57 0.66 16.05
C GLY A 80 24.99 1.77 16.94
N THR A 81 25.08 3.02 16.46
CA THR A 81 24.36 4.14 17.07
C THR A 81 22.87 4.01 16.78
N VAL A 82 22.06 3.90 17.84
CA VAL A 82 20.61 3.84 17.70
C VAL A 82 20.04 5.25 17.60
N LEU A 83 19.17 5.45 16.61
CA LEU A 83 18.47 6.70 16.37
C LEU A 83 16.99 6.56 16.71
N LEU A 84 16.42 7.63 17.24
CA LEU A 84 15.01 7.83 17.53
C LEU A 84 14.42 8.82 16.54
N ARG A 85 13.41 8.39 15.79
CA ARG A 85 12.60 9.26 14.93
C ARG A 85 11.65 10.10 15.78
N LYS A 86 11.36 11.31 15.31
CA LYS A 86 10.30 12.16 15.85
C LYS A 86 8.94 11.45 15.71
N PRO A 87 8.17 11.26 16.80
CA PRO A 87 6.83 10.70 16.72
C PRO A 87 5.92 11.51 15.79
N ALA A 88 4.99 10.82 15.11
CA ALA A 88 3.94 11.50 14.35
C ALA A 88 2.88 12.13 15.26
N ASP A 89 2.65 11.56 16.44
CA ASP A 89 1.70 12.08 17.43
C ASP A 89 2.27 13.31 18.17
N PRO A 90 1.70 14.52 18.00
CA PRO A 90 2.16 15.71 18.70
C PRO A 90 1.99 15.64 20.21
N ALA A 91 1.09 14.78 20.72
CA ALA A 91 0.89 14.59 22.17
C ALA A 91 2.07 13.88 22.86
N LEU A 92 3.04 13.39 22.09
CA LEU A 92 4.29 12.81 22.57
C LEU A 92 5.49 13.75 22.40
N ILE A 93 5.28 15.04 22.13
CA ILE A 93 6.38 15.97 21.85
C ILE A 93 6.33 17.15 22.85
N PRO A 94 7.33 17.31 23.74
CA PRO A 94 8.45 16.40 24.00
C PRO A 94 8.02 15.05 24.63
N ALA A 95 8.78 14.00 24.37
CA ALA A 95 8.55 12.68 24.97
C ALA A 95 9.44 12.53 26.22
N THR A 96 8.96 11.79 27.21
CA THR A 96 9.78 11.34 28.34
C THR A 96 9.89 9.83 28.30
N LEU A 97 11.12 9.32 28.22
CA LEU A 97 11.43 7.90 28.29
C LEU A 97 11.92 7.57 29.70
N ARG A 98 11.38 6.52 30.31
CA ARG A 98 11.80 6.05 31.63
C ARG A 98 12.05 4.55 31.60
N ALA A 99 13.26 4.14 31.97
CA ALA A 99 13.63 2.74 32.11
C ALA A 99 12.91 2.10 33.30
N GLU A 100 12.16 1.03 33.05
CA GLU A 100 11.32 0.40 34.08
C GLU A 100 12.14 -0.23 35.21
N ASN A 101 13.33 -0.75 34.90
CA ASN A 101 14.15 -1.51 35.85
C ASN A 101 15.21 -0.68 36.60
N ARG A 102 15.51 0.56 36.16
CA ARG A 102 16.62 1.36 36.73
C ARG A 102 16.21 2.77 37.17
N GLY A 103 14.97 3.19 36.95
CA GLY A 103 14.49 4.55 37.27
C GLY A 103 15.13 5.67 36.43
N ALA A 104 16.11 5.37 35.58
CA ALA A 104 16.71 6.32 34.66
C ALA A 104 15.64 6.92 33.74
N THR A 105 15.67 8.23 33.58
CA THR A 105 14.69 8.99 32.81
C THR A 105 15.39 9.98 31.90
N ALA A 106 14.89 10.14 30.68
CA ALA A 106 15.39 11.11 29.71
C ALA A 106 14.23 11.81 29.00
N THR A 107 14.33 13.13 28.85
CA THR A 107 13.36 13.93 28.09
C THR A 107 13.90 14.18 26.69
N LEU A 108 13.14 13.78 25.68
CA LEU A 108 13.48 13.90 24.27
C LEU A 108 12.90 15.18 23.68
N ARG A 109 13.75 15.96 23.01
CA ARG A 109 13.36 17.16 22.25
C ARG A 109 13.98 17.10 20.86
N TRP A 110 13.13 17.13 19.82
CA TRP A 110 13.54 17.10 18.41
C TRP A 110 13.66 18.52 17.85
N ASP A 111 14.56 19.32 18.43
CA ASP A 111 14.67 20.77 18.13
C ASP A 111 15.32 21.08 16.77
N LYS A 112 16.16 20.17 16.24
CA LYS A 112 17.00 20.40 15.06
C LYS A 112 16.91 19.34 13.95
N GLY A 113 15.92 18.45 13.99
CA GLY A 113 15.79 17.41 12.95
C GLY A 113 14.70 16.38 13.18
N ALA A 114 14.52 15.50 12.20
CA ALA A 114 13.54 14.41 12.24
C ALA A 114 14.00 13.20 13.09
N THR A 115 15.27 13.16 13.50
CA THR A 115 15.87 12.07 14.27
C THR A 115 16.82 12.59 15.35
N MET A 116 17.02 11.84 16.43
CA MET A 116 18.00 12.12 17.47
C MET A 116 18.64 10.82 17.99
N PRO A 117 19.86 10.82 18.54
CA PRO A 117 20.46 9.62 19.11
C PRO A 117 19.71 9.16 20.37
N TRP A 118 19.78 7.86 20.67
CA TRP A 118 19.28 7.32 21.93
C TRP A 118 19.96 7.98 23.15
N PRO A 119 19.20 8.31 24.22
CA PRO A 119 19.75 8.95 25.41
C PRO A 119 20.78 8.07 26.11
N ARG A 120 21.93 8.64 26.48
CA ARG A 120 23.04 7.90 27.12
C ARG A 120 22.70 7.43 28.53
N GLU A 121 21.72 8.09 29.15
CA GLU A 121 21.23 7.82 30.50
C GLU A 121 20.39 6.53 30.54
N LEU A 122 19.80 6.14 29.41
CA LEU A 122 18.94 4.97 29.32
C LEU A 122 19.71 3.73 28.89
N PRO A 123 19.53 2.59 29.56
CA PRO A 123 20.20 1.36 29.17
C PRO A 123 19.79 0.92 27.76
N MET A 124 20.76 0.33 27.06
CA MET A 124 20.56 -0.26 25.74
C MET A 124 21.05 -1.71 25.76
N THR A 125 20.35 -2.54 26.52
CA THR A 125 20.58 -3.98 26.59
C THR A 125 19.38 -4.73 26.03
N ASP A 126 19.59 -5.97 25.57
CA ASP A 126 18.48 -6.82 25.13
C ASP A 126 17.43 -6.98 26.24
N GLY A 127 16.16 -6.84 25.89
CA GLY A 127 15.04 -6.88 26.84
C GLY A 127 14.81 -5.60 27.63
N THR A 128 15.48 -4.49 27.32
CA THR A 128 15.23 -3.22 28.02
C THR A 128 13.81 -2.73 27.78
N ALA A 129 13.01 -2.64 28.83
CA ALA A 129 11.69 -1.99 28.79
C ALA A 129 11.78 -0.52 29.19
N VAL A 130 11.24 0.36 28.35
CA VAL A 130 11.08 1.79 28.63
C VAL A 130 9.62 2.20 28.53
N SER A 131 9.12 2.89 29.55
CA SER A 131 7.81 3.55 29.48
C SER A 131 7.96 4.89 28.75
N VAL A 132 7.02 5.21 27.86
CA VAL A 132 6.95 6.46 27.10
C VAL A 132 5.82 7.31 27.65
N ALA A 133 6.12 8.55 28.03
CA ALA A 133 5.16 9.53 28.52
C ALA A 133 5.16 10.80 27.66
N GLY A 134 4.01 11.45 27.57
CA GLY A 134 3.87 12.75 26.91
C GLY A 134 4.31 13.93 27.79
N PRO A 135 4.13 15.18 27.32
CA PRO A 135 4.46 16.39 28.07
C PRO A 135 3.66 16.55 29.37
N ASP A 136 2.50 15.92 29.45
CA ASP A 136 1.64 15.89 30.63
C ASP A 136 2.13 14.91 31.72
N GLY A 137 3.26 14.22 31.48
CA GLY A 137 3.84 13.25 32.40
C GLY A 137 3.09 11.93 32.50
N ARG A 138 1.98 11.76 31.77
CA ARG A 138 1.20 10.52 31.78
C ARG A 138 1.82 9.51 30.82
N VAL A 139 2.10 8.32 31.34
CA VAL A 139 2.57 7.18 30.53
C VAL A 139 1.50 6.82 29.50
N ARG A 140 1.91 6.68 28.24
CA ARG A 140 1.06 6.30 27.12
C ARG A 140 1.19 4.80 26.82
N HIS A 141 2.41 4.30 26.78
CA HIS A 141 2.73 2.91 26.46
C HIS A 141 4.17 2.57 26.86
N SER A 142 4.57 1.31 26.67
CA SER A 142 5.95 0.87 26.83
C SER A 142 6.53 0.36 25.51
N VAL A 143 7.86 0.44 25.41
CA VAL A 143 8.67 -0.09 24.31
C VAL A 143 9.67 -1.06 24.91
N THR A 144 9.75 -2.26 24.34
CA THR A 144 10.77 -3.26 24.72
C THR A 144 11.82 -3.34 23.63
N LEU A 145 13.08 -3.07 23.98
CA LEU A 145 14.19 -3.14 23.05
C LEU A 145 14.68 -4.58 22.91
N ARG A 146 14.91 -5.01 21.68
CA ARG A 146 15.61 -6.26 21.38
C ARG A 146 16.87 -5.98 20.58
N VAL A 147 18.01 -6.50 21.02
CA VAL A 147 19.27 -6.29 20.30
C VAL A 147 19.47 -7.47 19.35
N VAL A 148 19.55 -7.18 18.06
CA VAL A 148 19.76 -8.19 17.02
C VAL A 148 21.08 -7.95 16.31
N SER A 149 21.80 -9.03 16.01
CA SER A 149 22.97 -8.95 15.13
C SER A 149 22.50 -8.82 13.68
N ALA A 150 22.79 -7.67 13.08
CA ALA A 150 22.50 -7.38 11.68
C ALA A 150 23.71 -7.65 10.78
N GLU A 151 24.42 -8.75 11.06
CA GLU A 151 25.45 -9.29 10.15
C GLU A 151 24.83 -9.90 8.89
N VAL A 152 23.55 -10.24 8.98
CA VAL A 152 22.71 -10.78 7.91
C VAL A 152 21.90 -9.64 7.27
N GLN A 153 21.59 -9.79 5.99
CA GLN A 153 20.85 -8.79 5.20
C GLN A 153 19.56 -9.39 4.65
N GLY A 154 18.65 -8.49 4.27
CA GLY A 154 17.46 -8.82 3.51
C GLY A 154 16.49 -9.80 4.16
N ALA A 155 16.12 -10.86 3.45
CA ALA A 155 15.13 -11.83 3.93
C ALA A 155 15.59 -12.56 5.19
N GLU A 156 16.89 -12.86 5.32
CA GLU A 156 17.44 -13.46 6.54
C GLU A 156 17.33 -12.51 7.74
N LEU A 157 17.58 -11.22 7.51
CA LEU A 157 17.37 -10.20 8.52
C LEU A 157 15.89 -10.10 8.91
N ALA A 158 14.97 -10.14 7.95
CA ALA A 158 13.54 -10.13 8.22
C ALA A 158 13.09 -11.31 9.10
N VAL A 159 13.57 -12.51 8.81
CA VAL A 159 13.31 -13.71 9.64
C VAL A 159 13.88 -13.53 11.05
N ARG A 160 15.10 -12.98 11.17
CA ARG A 160 15.72 -12.71 12.48
C ARG A 160 14.94 -11.69 13.30
N LEU A 161 14.46 -10.61 12.67
CA LEU A 161 13.61 -9.61 13.31
C LEU A 161 12.28 -10.22 13.76
N ALA A 162 11.63 -11.02 12.91
CA ALA A 162 10.39 -11.72 13.25
C ALA A 162 10.58 -12.68 14.43
N GLY A 163 11.64 -13.49 14.41
CA GLY A 163 12.00 -14.39 15.51
C GLY A 163 12.33 -13.68 16.83
N ALA A 164 12.84 -12.44 16.76
CA ALA A 164 13.06 -11.59 17.92
C ALA A 164 11.80 -10.87 18.43
N GLY A 165 10.65 -11.05 17.78
CA GLY A 165 9.37 -10.43 18.14
C GLY A 165 9.14 -9.05 17.50
N CYS A 166 9.98 -8.62 16.58
CA CYS A 166 9.93 -7.31 15.91
C CYS A 166 9.18 -7.40 14.56
N ALA A 167 7.96 -7.96 14.58
CA ALA A 167 7.19 -8.28 13.37
C ALA A 167 6.95 -7.06 12.46
N THR A 168 6.68 -5.89 13.04
CA THR A 168 6.46 -4.64 12.28
C THR A 168 7.71 -4.21 11.51
N GLN A 169 8.89 -4.41 12.09
CA GLN A 169 10.17 -4.13 11.44
C GLN A 169 10.51 -5.18 10.37
N ALA A 170 10.20 -6.45 10.64
CA ALA A 170 10.35 -7.53 9.67
C ALA A 170 9.46 -7.29 8.42
N ALA A 171 8.22 -6.82 8.62
CA ALA A 171 7.29 -6.54 7.53
C ALA A 171 7.86 -5.49 6.54
N VAL A 172 8.47 -4.41 7.04
CA VAL A 172 9.08 -3.37 6.21
C VAL A 172 10.19 -3.93 5.29
N LEU A 173 10.96 -4.93 5.76
CA LEU A 173 11.95 -5.60 4.90
C LEU A 173 11.34 -6.55 3.87
N LEU A 174 10.15 -7.07 4.15
CA LEU A 174 9.45 -8.02 3.30
C LEU A 174 8.53 -7.35 2.28
N ASP A 175 8.19 -6.07 2.44
CA ASP A 175 7.36 -5.33 1.49
C ASP A 175 7.93 -5.39 0.05
N PRO A 176 9.23 -5.15 -0.21
CA PRO A 176 9.78 -5.30 -1.56
C PRO A 176 9.71 -6.72 -2.10
N VAL A 177 9.87 -7.73 -1.22
CA VAL A 177 9.78 -9.15 -1.61
C VAL A 177 8.33 -9.46 -1.99
N ARG A 178 7.37 -9.11 -1.14
CA ARG A 178 5.93 -9.25 -1.38
C ARG A 178 5.53 -8.58 -2.69
N ASP A 179 6.01 -7.36 -2.94
CA ASP A 179 5.76 -6.64 -4.18
C ASP A 179 6.40 -7.34 -5.38
N SER A 180 7.55 -8.00 -5.22
CA SER A 180 8.20 -8.73 -6.30
C SER A 180 7.55 -10.08 -6.64
N VAL A 181 6.96 -10.78 -5.67
CA VAL A 181 6.32 -12.10 -5.88
C VAL A 181 4.82 -12.05 -6.13
N ALA A 182 4.12 -10.98 -5.70
CA ALA A 182 2.71 -10.82 -6.02
C ALA A 182 2.53 -10.03 -7.32
N PRO A 183 1.74 -10.51 -8.31
CA PRO A 183 1.40 -9.70 -9.47
C PRO A 183 0.68 -8.43 -9.01
N LEU A 184 0.86 -7.34 -9.78
CA LEU A 184 0.09 -6.11 -9.56
C LEU A 184 -1.40 -6.44 -9.65
N ASN A 185 -2.17 -5.96 -8.68
CA ASN A 185 -3.60 -6.17 -8.60
C ASN A 185 -4.32 -4.83 -8.41
N LEU A 186 -5.46 -4.69 -9.08
CA LEU A 186 -6.32 -3.51 -9.03
C LEU A 186 -7.73 -3.95 -8.68
N TYR A 187 -8.24 -3.43 -7.58
CA TYR A 187 -9.65 -3.52 -7.23
C TYR A 187 -10.39 -2.28 -7.71
N LEU A 188 -11.55 -2.49 -8.32
CA LEU A 188 -12.49 -1.45 -8.74
C LEU A 188 -13.90 -1.88 -8.38
N ALA A 189 -14.62 -1.02 -7.67
CA ALA A 189 -16.04 -1.15 -7.40
C ALA A 189 -16.68 0.23 -7.29
N THR A 190 -17.96 0.25 -6.95
CA THR A 190 -18.63 1.47 -6.50
C THR A 190 -18.96 1.44 -5.02
N ASP A 191 -19.55 2.52 -4.52
CA ASP A 191 -20.19 2.59 -3.20
C ASP A 191 -21.29 1.53 -2.98
N ARG A 192 -21.80 0.91 -4.06
CA ARG A 192 -22.79 -0.18 -4.05
C ARG A 192 -22.20 -1.56 -4.32
N GLY A 193 -20.88 -1.67 -4.47
CA GLY A 193 -20.18 -2.93 -4.72
C GLY A 193 -19.85 -3.18 -6.20
N LEU A 194 -19.65 -4.46 -6.56
CA LEU A 194 -19.14 -4.87 -7.88
C LEU A 194 -20.21 -4.93 -8.99
N TYR A 195 -21.49 -5.06 -8.60
CA TYR A 195 -22.62 -5.14 -9.52
C TYR A 195 -23.67 -4.10 -9.14
N PRO A 196 -23.37 -2.81 -9.33
CA PRO A 196 -24.23 -1.76 -8.84
C PRO A 196 -25.39 -1.48 -9.81
N THR A 197 -26.54 -1.12 -9.23
CA THR A 197 -27.68 -0.56 -9.94
C THR A 197 -27.91 0.86 -9.45
N TYR A 198 -28.15 1.80 -10.37
CA TYR A 198 -28.40 3.21 -10.10
C TYR A 198 -29.70 3.70 -10.74
N ARG A 199 -30.24 4.78 -10.19
CA ARG A 199 -31.30 5.55 -10.85
C ARG A 199 -30.69 6.52 -11.86
N SER A 200 -31.47 6.88 -12.87
CA SER A 200 -31.11 7.92 -13.85
C SER A 200 -30.60 9.20 -13.18
N GLY A 201 -29.40 9.66 -13.55
CA GLY A 201 -28.78 10.89 -13.04
C GLY A 201 -28.18 10.81 -11.63
N GLU A 202 -28.28 9.64 -10.98
CA GLU A 202 -27.73 9.42 -9.64
C GLU A 202 -26.21 9.55 -9.64
N ALA A 203 -25.64 10.16 -8.60
CA ALA A 203 -24.20 10.30 -8.46
C ALA A 203 -23.56 8.95 -8.16
N VAL A 204 -22.47 8.64 -8.84
CA VAL A 204 -21.73 7.38 -8.70
C VAL A 204 -20.41 7.66 -7.99
N THR A 205 -20.09 6.87 -6.97
CA THR A 205 -18.78 6.93 -6.31
C THR A 205 -17.99 5.69 -6.64
N LEU A 206 -16.79 5.86 -7.21
CA LEU A 206 -15.88 4.74 -7.47
C LEU A 206 -14.96 4.53 -6.27
N VAL A 207 -14.70 3.27 -5.97
CA VAL A 207 -13.80 2.82 -4.90
C VAL A 207 -12.71 1.97 -5.55
N LEU A 208 -11.46 2.42 -5.43
CA LEU A 208 -10.30 1.78 -6.03
C LEU A 208 -9.22 1.48 -4.99
N GLN A 209 -8.47 0.41 -5.21
CA GLN A 209 -7.31 0.08 -4.38
C GLN A 209 -6.33 -0.78 -5.18
N THR A 210 -5.04 -0.50 -5.06
CA THR A 210 -3.97 -1.34 -5.59
C THR A 210 -3.26 -2.10 -4.46
N ASN A 211 -2.61 -3.23 -4.78
CA ASN A 211 -1.84 -3.99 -3.79
C ASN A 211 -0.40 -3.50 -3.60
N ARG A 212 0.03 -2.46 -4.32
CA ARG A 212 1.32 -1.76 -4.19
C ARG A 212 1.23 -0.42 -4.92
N ASP A 213 2.23 0.44 -4.76
CA ASP A 213 2.30 1.71 -5.48
C ASP A 213 2.21 1.48 -6.99
N ALA A 214 1.38 2.27 -7.67
CA ALA A 214 1.13 2.10 -9.10
C ALA A 214 0.65 3.40 -9.75
N HIS A 215 0.80 3.48 -11.08
CA HIS A 215 0.20 4.53 -11.89
C HIS A 215 -1.18 4.09 -12.37
N LEU A 216 -2.21 4.86 -12.02
CA LEU A 216 -3.62 4.57 -12.28
C LEU A 216 -4.18 5.46 -13.41
N TYR A 217 -4.97 4.85 -14.30
CA TYR A 217 -5.71 5.53 -15.37
C TYR A 217 -7.12 4.97 -15.45
N CYS A 218 -8.14 5.81 -15.45
CA CYS A 218 -9.53 5.36 -15.52
C CYS A 218 -10.27 6.05 -16.66
N TYR A 219 -11.10 5.29 -17.36
CA TYR A 219 -11.89 5.74 -18.49
C TYR A 219 -13.35 5.32 -18.29
N LEU A 220 -14.26 6.27 -18.52
CA LEU A 220 -15.69 6.05 -18.61
C LEU A 220 -16.06 5.82 -20.08
N ARG A 221 -16.67 4.68 -20.39
CA ARG A 221 -17.37 4.45 -21.64
C ARG A 221 -18.84 4.77 -21.45
N ASN A 222 -19.33 5.79 -22.15
CA ASN A 222 -20.74 6.17 -22.08
C ASN A 222 -21.62 5.26 -22.94
N THR A 223 -22.94 5.49 -22.91
CA THR A 223 -23.95 4.73 -23.67
C THR A 223 -23.80 4.86 -25.19
N ARG A 224 -23.06 5.87 -25.67
CA ARG A 224 -22.71 6.06 -27.10
C ARG A 224 -21.38 5.40 -27.46
N GLY A 225 -20.75 4.69 -26.52
CA GLY A 225 -19.45 4.05 -26.71
C GLY A 225 -18.25 5.00 -26.66
N GLN A 226 -18.46 6.29 -26.39
CA GLN A 226 -17.37 7.28 -26.31
C GLN A 226 -16.59 7.08 -25.00
N LEU A 227 -15.26 7.09 -25.10
CA LEU A 227 -14.36 6.99 -23.96
C LEU A 227 -14.01 8.38 -23.43
N THR A 228 -14.16 8.58 -22.13
CA THR A 228 -13.79 9.81 -21.43
C THR A 228 -12.80 9.46 -20.31
N PRO A 229 -11.57 9.98 -20.30
CA PRO A 229 -10.65 9.80 -19.19
C PRO A 229 -11.21 10.52 -17.96
N ILE A 230 -11.32 9.81 -16.85
CA ILE A 230 -11.85 10.32 -15.57
C ILE A 230 -10.79 10.33 -14.46
N TYR A 231 -9.63 9.70 -14.69
CA TYR A 231 -8.47 9.77 -13.82
C TYR A 231 -7.17 9.55 -14.61
N PRO A 232 -6.07 10.29 -14.34
CA PRO A 232 -5.92 11.35 -13.34
C PRO A 232 -6.75 12.61 -13.65
N PRO A 233 -7.03 13.50 -12.67
CA PRO A 233 -7.99 14.61 -12.82
C PRO A 233 -7.45 15.81 -13.63
N GLY A 234 -6.46 15.61 -14.50
CA GLY A 234 -5.91 16.67 -15.32
C GLY A 234 -4.46 16.42 -15.73
N PRO A 235 -3.91 17.28 -16.60
CA PRO A 235 -2.57 17.11 -17.15
C PRO A 235 -1.47 17.16 -16.08
N SER A 236 -1.60 18.07 -15.11
CA SER A 236 -0.62 18.26 -14.03
C SER A 236 -0.82 17.33 -12.83
N ALA A 237 -1.91 16.57 -12.80
CA ALA A 237 -2.19 15.67 -11.68
C ALA A 237 -1.34 14.40 -11.79
N SER A 238 -0.82 13.92 -10.66
CA SER A 238 -0.09 12.66 -10.59
C SER A 238 -1.01 11.49 -10.90
N SER A 239 -0.53 10.51 -11.66
CA SER A 239 -1.18 9.19 -11.81
C SER A 239 -0.76 8.22 -10.72
N LEU A 240 0.30 8.52 -9.95
CA LEU A 240 0.80 7.66 -8.90
C LEU A 240 -0.18 7.59 -7.72
N VAL A 241 -0.58 6.39 -7.36
CA VAL A 241 -1.39 6.07 -6.18
C VAL A 241 -0.60 5.19 -5.22
N GLU A 242 -0.81 5.41 -3.93
CA GLU A 242 -0.18 4.64 -2.86
C GLU A 242 -0.84 3.26 -2.74
N GLY A 243 -0.02 2.21 -2.68
CA GLY A 243 -0.47 0.83 -2.50
C GLY A 243 -1.21 0.63 -1.18
N HIS A 244 -2.20 -0.26 -1.17
CA HIS A 244 -3.03 -0.58 0.01
C HIS A 244 -3.89 0.57 0.53
N HIS A 245 -3.86 1.76 -0.08
CA HIS A 245 -4.75 2.85 0.27
C HIS A 245 -5.98 2.86 -0.65
N THR A 246 -7.16 3.05 -0.05
CA THR A 246 -8.39 3.20 -0.82
C THR A 246 -8.47 4.61 -1.40
N LEU A 247 -8.53 4.69 -2.73
CA LEU A 247 -8.86 5.90 -3.46
C LEU A 247 -10.36 5.93 -3.76
N THR A 248 -11.01 7.02 -3.38
CA THR A 248 -12.43 7.25 -3.66
C THR A 248 -12.58 8.37 -4.68
N LEU A 249 -13.17 8.06 -5.84
CA LEU A 249 -13.57 9.07 -6.82
C LEU A 249 -15.05 9.36 -6.63
N ALA A 250 -15.33 10.33 -5.76
CA ALA A 250 -16.69 10.77 -5.47
C ALA A 250 -17.22 11.56 -6.66
N GLY A 251 -18.15 10.99 -7.41
CA GLY A 251 -18.63 11.54 -8.68
C GLY A 251 -19.12 12.98 -8.56
N ASP A 252 -19.79 13.34 -7.47
CA ASP A 252 -20.26 14.71 -7.19
C ASP A 252 -19.14 15.75 -7.00
N ARG A 253 -17.92 15.30 -6.68
CA ARG A 253 -16.74 16.17 -6.46
C ARG A 253 -15.74 16.13 -7.61
N MET A 254 -16.04 15.38 -8.68
CA MET A 254 -15.21 15.36 -9.89
C MET A 254 -15.46 16.62 -10.73
N PRO A 255 -14.45 17.16 -11.43
CA PRO A 255 -14.61 18.31 -12.33
C PRO A 255 -15.74 18.13 -13.35
N VAL A 256 -15.94 16.91 -13.84
CA VAL A 256 -17.17 16.48 -14.51
C VAL A 256 -17.82 15.41 -13.65
N PRO A 257 -19.02 15.68 -13.11
CA PRO A 257 -19.60 14.74 -12.18
C PRO A 257 -19.90 13.38 -12.80
N LEU A 258 -19.41 12.32 -12.18
CA LEU A 258 -19.73 10.96 -12.58
C LEU A 258 -21.16 10.63 -12.13
N ARG A 259 -22.07 10.55 -13.10
CA ARG A 259 -23.49 10.24 -12.89
C ARG A 259 -23.91 9.06 -13.75
N ALA A 260 -24.81 8.25 -13.22
CA ALA A 260 -25.50 7.21 -13.97
C ALA A 260 -26.24 7.84 -15.15
N ALA A 261 -26.10 7.25 -16.34
CA ALA A 261 -26.65 7.80 -17.57
C ALA A 261 -28.17 7.99 -17.48
N GLU A 262 -28.64 9.02 -18.18
CA GLU A 262 -30.07 9.19 -18.35
C GLU A 262 -30.62 8.14 -19.30
N ARG A 263 -31.73 7.50 -18.89
CA ARG A 263 -32.42 6.55 -19.77
C ARG A 263 -33.15 7.33 -20.86
N SER A 264 -32.69 7.17 -22.09
CA SER A 264 -33.37 7.71 -23.29
C SER A 264 -33.94 6.54 -24.10
N GLY A 265 -35.28 6.43 -24.11
CA GLY A 265 -35.98 5.37 -24.85
C GLY A 265 -35.87 3.97 -24.23
N SER A 266 -35.93 2.94 -25.08
CA SER A 266 -36.01 1.53 -24.69
C SER A 266 -34.67 0.78 -24.64
N LEU A 267 -33.54 1.48 -24.85
CA LEU A 267 -32.21 0.87 -24.84
C LEU A 267 -31.61 0.87 -23.43
N SER A 268 -30.72 -0.09 -23.15
CA SER A 268 -29.96 -0.13 -21.89
C SER A 268 -29.12 1.15 -21.76
N ALA A 269 -29.28 1.86 -20.64
CA ALA A 269 -28.50 3.05 -20.32
C ALA A 269 -27.21 2.71 -19.52
N ASP A 270 -26.70 1.51 -19.72
CA ASP A 270 -25.53 1.02 -18.99
C ASP A 270 -24.27 1.78 -19.43
N GLN A 271 -23.43 2.11 -18.46
CA GLN A 271 -22.10 2.69 -18.68
C GLN A 271 -21.04 1.76 -18.12
N GLU A 272 -19.82 1.86 -18.63
CA GLU A 272 -18.69 1.07 -18.15
C GLU A 272 -17.59 2.00 -17.64
N VAL A 273 -17.05 1.69 -16.47
CA VAL A 273 -15.81 2.29 -16.02
C VAL A 273 -14.73 1.23 -16.07
N ARG A 274 -13.65 1.52 -16.81
CA ARG A 274 -12.49 0.65 -16.95
C ARG A 274 -11.26 1.38 -16.43
N CYS A 275 -10.56 0.78 -15.49
CA CYS A 275 -9.35 1.31 -14.90
C CYS A 275 -8.17 0.38 -15.12
N PHE A 276 -7.00 0.99 -15.23
CA PHE A 276 -5.72 0.33 -15.48
C PHE A 276 -4.71 0.78 -14.45
N ALA A 277 -3.94 -0.17 -13.91
CA ALA A 277 -2.80 0.12 -13.06
C ALA A 277 -1.53 -0.47 -13.67
N ALA A 278 -0.44 0.31 -13.62
CA ALA A 278 0.87 -0.07 -14.14
C ALA A 278 1.99 0.27 -13.14
N GLY A 279 3.09 -0.47 -13.18
CA GLY A 279 4.26 -0.20 -12.33
C GLY A 279 5.09 1.01 -12.76
N ARG A 280 4.82 1.59 -13.93
CA ARG A 280 5.50 2.78 -14.49
C ARG A 280 4.49 3.79 -15.02
N ASP A 281 4.87 5.06 -15.12
CA ASP A 281 4.02 6.10 -15.71
C ASP A 281 3.86 5.83 -17.21
N LEU A 282 2.62 5.57 -17.63
CA LEU A 282 2.22 5.39 -19.04
C LEU A 282 1.64 6.68 -19.64
N GLY A 283 1.74 7.82 -18.95
CA GLY A 283 1.07 9.06 -19.35
C GLY A 283 1.54 9.65 -20.69
N ALA A 284 2.76 9.31 -21.13
CA ALA A 284 3.26 9.65 -22.46
C ALA A 284 2.76 8.69 -23.56
N ASP A 285 2.44 7.45 -23.18
CA ASP A 285 2.04 6.38 -24.09
C ASP A 285 0.52 6.35 -24.31
N LEU A 286 -0.24 6.69 -23.26
CA LEU A 286 -1.71 6.68 -23.26
C LEU A 286 -2.26 8.06 -23.67
N PRO A 287 -3.18 8.11 -24.64
CA PRO A 287 -3.90 9.33 -24.95
C PRO A 287 -4.88 9.67 -23.81
N GLY A 288 -5.25 10.95 -23.72
CA GLY A 288 -6.33 11.41 -22.86
C GLY A 288 -5.93 12.12 -21.56
N ARG A 289 -4.64 12.16 -21.19
CA ARG A 289 -4.21 12.94 -20.00
C ARG A 289 -4.46 14.45 -20.18
N GLN A 290 -4.32 14.95 -21.42
CA GLN A 290 -4.67 16.32 -21.80
C GLN A 290 -6.19 16.53 -21.91
N ASP A 291 -6.92 15.46 -22.25
CA ASP A 291 -8.37 15.47 -22.46
C ASP A 291 -9.15 15.03 -21.21
N ALA A 292 -8.55 15.17 -20.02
CA ALA A 292 -9.20 14.80 -18.75
C ALA A 292 -10.63 15.35 -18.70
N PHE A 293 -11.58 14.46 -18.47
CA PHE A 293 -13.02 14.71 -18.42
C PHE A 293 -13.68 15.17 -19.73
N ARG A 294 -12.98 15.03 -20.87
CA ARG A 294 -13.53 15.30 -22.21
C ARG A 294 -13.54 14.00 -23.04
N PRO A 295 -14.59 13.75 -23.84
CA PRO A 295 -14.60 12.58 -24.72
C PRO A 295 -13.38 12.56 -25.64
N LEU A 296 -12.73 11.42 -25.74
CA LEU A 296 -11.66 11.18 -26.70
C LEU A 296 -12.23 11.23 -28.12
N SER A 297 -11.41 11.69 -29.07
CA SER A 297 -11.67 11.46 -30.49
C SER A 297 -11.61 9.97 -30.82
N ASP A 298 -12.27 9.55 -31.89
CA ASP A 298 -12.25 8.15 -32.33
C ASP A 298 -10.82 7.66 -32.60
N GLU A 299 -9.96 8.52 -33.15
CA GLU A 299 -8.54 8.23 -33.36
C GLU A 299 -7.79 8.02 -32.04
N ALA A 300 -8.03 8.88 -31.05
CA ALA A 300 -7.42 8.76 -29.72
C ALA A 300 -7.92 7.50 -28.99
N ALA A 301 -9.22 7.18 -29.10
CA ALA A 301 -9.78 5.95 -28.55
C ALA A 301 -9.18 4.69 -29.21
N ALA A 302 -9.06 4.67 -30.54
CA ALA A 302 -8.43 3.57 -31.27
C ALA A 302 -6.92 3.44 -30.96
N ARG A 303 -6.23 4.55 -30.71
CA ARG A 303 -4.84 4.54 -30.22
C ARG A 303 -4.75 3.97 -28.81
N LEU A 304 -5.64 4.37 -27.91
CA LEU A 304 -5.71 3.85 -26.53
C LEU A 304 -5.81 2.33 -26.53
N GLU A 305 -6.80 1.77 -27.24
CA GLU A 305 -7.00 0.31 -27.30
C GLU A 305 -5.78 -0.42 -27.87
N ARG A 306 -5.14 0.13 -28.91
CA ARG A 306 -3.91 -0.45 -29.48
C ARG A 306 -2.72 -0.40 -28.51
N THR A 307 -2.54 0.71 -27.79
CA THR A 307 -1.49 0.82 -26.76
C THR A 307 -1.75 -0.17 -25.64
N LEU A 308 -2.99 -0.28 -25.15
CA LEU A 308 -3.33 -1.22 -24.08
C LEU A 308 -3.17 -2.68 -24.52
N ALA A 309 -3.52 -3.00 -25.77
CA ALA A 309 -3.36 -4.35 -26.32
C ALA A 309 -1.89 -4.74 -26.57
N SER A 310 -0.99 -3.77 -26.77
CA SER A 310 0.44 -4.04 -26.97
C SER A 310 1.21 -4.22 -25.66
N LEU A 311 0.65 -3.73 -24.53
CA LEU A 311 1.22 -3.92 -23.21
C LEU A 311 1.01 -5.36 -22.72
N LYS A 312 2.07 -5.98 -22.20
CA LYS A 312 1.99 -7.32 -21.59
C LYS A 312 1.17 -7.26 -20.30
N GLN A 313 0.44 -8.33 -19.99
CA GLN A 313 -0.33 -8.47 -18.73
C GLN A 313 0.53 -8.30 -17.46
N THR A 314 1.84 -8.49 -17.54
CA THR A 314 2.77 -8.27 -16.42
C THR A 314 3.08 -6.78 -16.17
N GLU A 315 2.82 -5.91 -17.14
CA GLU A 315 3.06 -4.46 -17.05
C GLU A 315 1.80 -3.67 -16.69
N LEU A 316 0.62 -4.30 -16.82
CA LEU A 316 -0.68 -3.65 -16.75
C LEU A 316 -1.72 -4.62 -16.17
N VAL A 317 -2.43 -4.21 -15.13
CA VAL A 317 -3.65 -4.88 -14.67
C VAL A 317 -4.86 -4.01 -15.01
N MET A 318 -5.97 -4.65 -15.37
CA MET A 318 -7.22 -4.00 -15.72
C MET A 318 -8.34 -4.47 -14.79
N ALA A 319 -9.19 -3.54 -14.39
CA ALA A 319 -10.44 -3.82 -13.70
C ALA A 319 -11.57 -2.99 -14.33
N GLN A 320 -12.78 -3.53 -14.33
CA GLN A 320 -13.96 -2.85 -14.87
C GLN A 320 -15.18 -3.01 -13.97
N VAL A 321 -16.06 -2.03 -14.00
CA VAL A 321 -17.38 -2.07 -13.37
C VAL A 321 -18.44 -1.54 -14.34
N ILE A 322 -19.57 -2.24 -14.43
CA ILE A 322 -20.73 -1.83 -15.24
C ILE A 322 -21.71 -1.10 -14.33
N LEU A 323 -22.02 0.14 -14.68
CA LEU A 323 -23.00 0.99 -14.02
C LEU A 323 -24.36 0.73 -14.68
N ARG A 324 -25.19 -0.11 -14.05
CA ARG A 324 -26.52 -0.42 -14.56
C ARG A 324 -27.52 0.65 -14.15
N VAL A 325 -28.46 0.96 -15.03
CA VAL A 325 -29.50 1.97 -14.77
C VAL A 325 -30.89 1.33 -14.80
N GLU A 326 -31.60 1.39 -13.66
CA GLU A 326 -32.97 0.91 -13.47
C GLU A 326 -34.01 2.03 -13.31
#